data_AF-A0A350Q709-F1
#
_entry.id   AF-A0A350Q709-F1
#
_cell.length_a   1.000
_cell.length_b   1.000
_cell.length_c   1.000
_cell.angle_alpha   90.00
_cell.angle_beta   90.00
_cell.angle_gamma   90.00
#
_symmetry.space_group_name_H-M   'P 1'
#
loop_
_entity.id
_entity.type
_entity.pdbx_description
1 polymer ?
#
loop_
_entity_poly.entity_id
_entity_poly.type
_entity_poly.pdbx_seq_one_letter_code
_entity_poly.pdbx_strand_id
1 'polypeptide(L)'
;MPDTNPVLHFDFRPGESVRPGAGFSAITLTFRQPIEVISARRLEEVAPALARVEAAALEGHWAAGFVSYDAAPAFDSAFRVKENGPLPLLWFGIFERPASP
;
A
#
# COMPACT_ATOMS: atom_id res chain seq x y z
N MET A 1 14.24 -22.76 0.50
CA MET A 1 13.96 -21.35 0.16
C MET A 1 12.61 -21.03 0.78
N PRO A 2 12.48 -20.03 1.66
CA PRO A 2 11.20 -19.69 2.24
C PRO A 2 10.36 -18.91 1.22
N ASP A 3 9.09 -19.31 1.09
CA ASP A 3 8.05 -18.71 0.27
C ASP A 3 8.07 -17.17 0.38
N THR A 4 8.46 -16.51 -0.70
CA THR A 4 8.61 -15.05 -0.79
C THR A 4 7.32 -14.43 -1.31
N ASN A 5 6.18 -14.81 -0.75
CA ASN A 5 4.90 -14.19 -1.07
C ASN A 5 4.44 -13.37 0.14
N PRO A 6 4.78 -12.07 0.23
CA PRO A 6 4.38 -11.25 1.36
C PRO A 6 2.86 -11.11 1.38
N VAL A 7 2.23 -11.62 2.43
CA VAL A 7 0.80 -11.44 2.68
C VAL A 7 0.63 -10.13 3.45
N LEU A 8 -0.09 -9.16 2.89
CA LEU A 8 -0.50 -7.96 3.61
C LEU A 8 -1.94 -8.11 4.11
N HIS A 9 -2.12 -7.93 5.40
CA HIS A 9 -3.42 -7.84 6.06
C HIS A 9 -3.70 -6.37 6.37
N PHE A 10 -4.78 -5.81 5.83
CA PHE A 10 -5.19 -4.43 6.09
C PHE A 10 -6.55 -4.44 6.80
N ASP A 11 -6.56 -3.92 8.03
CA ASP A 11 -7.80 -3.64 8.75
C ASP A 11 -8.31 -2.26 8.36
N PHE A 12 -9.27 -2.22 7.42
CA PHE A 12 -9.95 -0.99 7.05
C PHE A 12 -11.08 -0.71 8.03
N ARG A 13 -11.08 0.48 8.64
CA ARG A 13 -12.24 1.03 9.34
C ARG A 13 -13.11 1.78 8.32
N PRO A 14 -14.26 1.26 7.90
CA PRO A 14 -15.17 2.06 7.10
C PRO A 14 -15.63 3.23 7.96
N GLY A 15 -15.58 4.44 7.39
CA GLY A 15 -15.87 5.66 8.11
C GLY A 15 -17.26 5.64 8.73
N GLU A 16 -17.34 5.70 10.05
CA GLU A 16 -18.48 6.27 10.76
C GLU A 16 -18.04 6.77 12.14
N SER A 17 -18.57 7.93 12.52
CA SER A 17 -18.50 8.51 13.86
C SER A 17 -18.64 7.43 14.93
N VAL A 18 -17.64 7.34 15.81
CA VAL A 18 -17.65 6.44 16.96
C VAL A 18 -18.90 6.72 17.80
N ARG A 19 -19.95 5.90 17.63
CA ARG A 19 -21.07 5.81 18.56
C ARG A 19 -20.62 4.87 19.69
N PRO A 20 -20.44 5.35 20.92
CA PRO A 20 -20.06 4.48 22.03
C PRO A 20 -21.18 3.46 22.28
N GLY A 21 -20.90 2.17 22.12
CA GLY A 21 -21.82 1.07 22.46
C GLY A 21 -22.18 0.08 21.35
N ALA A 22 -21.79 0.32 20.09
CA ALA A 22 -21.93 -0.68 19.03
C ALA A 22 -20.69 -1.58 18.98
N GLY A 23 -20.89 -2.90 19.00
CA GLY A 23 -19.80 -3.89 18.90
C GLY A 23 -18.89 -3.63 17.70
N PHE A 24 -17.59 -3.77 17.92
CA PHE A 24 -16.57 -3.59 16.90
C PHE A 24 -16.64 -4.74 15.89
N SER A 25 -17.30 -4.54 14.75
CA SER A 25 -17.14 -5.45 13.61
C SER A 25 -15.92 -4.98 12.81
N ALA A 26 -14.75 -5.54 13.11
CA ALA A 26 -13.58 -5.36 12.24
C ALA A 26 -13.85 -6.15 10.95
N ILE A 27 -13.94 -5.46 9.81
CA ILE A 27 -14.07 -6.12 8.52
C ILE A 27 -12.66 -6.41 8.02
N THR A 28 -12.27 -7.68 8.05
CA THR A 28 -11.05 -8.15 7.37
C THR A 28 -11.28 -8.13 5.87
N LEU A 29 -10.46 -7.39 5.13
CA LEU A 29 -10.43 -7.46 3.67
C LEU A 29 -9.13 -8.17 3.27
N THR A 30 -9.25 -9.26 2.52
CA THR A 30 -8.09 -10.00 2.00
C THR A 30 -7.90 -9.66 0.54
N PHE A 31 -6.69 -9.26 0.15
CA PHE A 31 -6.36 -9.02 -1.25
C PHE A 31 -5.51 -10.18 -1.75
N ARG A 32 -5.95 -10.85 -2.83
CA ARG A 32 -5.23 -11.96 -3.48
C ARG A 32 -5.16 -11.69 -4.97
N GLN A 33 -4.13 -12.20 -5.63
CA GLN A 33 -3.92 -12.09 -7.08
C GLN A 33 -3.94 -10.64 -7.57
N PRO A 34 -2.87 -9.85 -7.29
CA PRO A 34 -2.77 -8.51 -7.82
C PRO A 34 -2.78 -8.55 -9.36
N ILE A 35 -3.57 -7.67 -9.98
CA ILE A 35 -3.54 -7.39 -11.42
C ILE A 35 -2.15 -6.85 -11.78
N GLU A 36 -1.63 -6.00 -10.92
CA GLU A 36 -0.34 -5.37 -11.08
C GLU A 36 0.33 -5.17 -9.72
N VAL A 37 1.66 -5.32 -9.67
CA VAL A 37 2.46 -4.93 -8.51
C VAL A 37 3.36 -3.77 -8.91
N ILE A 38 3.12 -2.62 -8.30
CA ILE A 38 3.88 -1.39 -8.50
C ILE A 38 4.90 -1.29 -7.37
N SER A 39 6.19 -1.22 -7.69
CA SER A 39 7.25 -1.05 -6.69
C SER A 39 8.31 -0.07 -7.13
N ALA A 40 8.81 0.73 -6.20
CA ALA A 40 9.93 1.65 -6.42
C ALA A 40 11.09 1.29 -5.49
N ARG A 41 12.31 1.21 -6.03
CA ARG A 41 13.54 1.01 -5.24
C ARG A 41 14.43 2.25 -5.22
N ARG A 42 14.24 3.18 -6.15
CA ARG A 42 14.95 4.45 -6.25
C ARG A 42 13.99 5.61 -6.02
N LEU A 43 14.50 6.71 -5.47
CA LEU A 43 13.69 7.90 -5.16
C LEU A 43 12.99 8.47 -6.40
N GLU A 44 13.69 8.48 -7.53
CA GLU A 44 13.17 8.90 -8.84
C GLU A 44 11.99 8.04 -9.34
N GLU A 45 11.86 6.80 -8.87
CA GLU A 45 10.78 5.90 -9.23
C GLU A 45 9.52 6.10 -8.35
N VAL A 46 9.65 6.74 -7.18
CA VAL A 46 8.56 6.86 -6.19
C VAL A 46 7.40 7.70 -6.73
N ALA A 47 7.67 8.90 -7.25
CA ALA A 47 6.61 9.79 -7.75
C ALA A 47 5.87 9.19 -8.97
N PRO A 48 6.56 8.64 -10.00
CA PRO A 48 5.89 7.92 -11.09
C PRO A 48 5.11 6.70 -10.61
N ALA A 49 5.63 5.94 -9.64
CA ALA A 49 4.94 4.78 -9.08
C ALA A 49 3.65 5.18 -8.35
N LEU A 50 3.67 6.25 -7.55
CA LEU A 50 2.48 6.77 -6.89
C LEU A 50 1.42 7.24 -7.89
N ALA A 51 1.83 7.93 -8.95
CA ALA A 51 0.91 8.36 -10.00
C ALA A 51 0.19 7.17 -10.66
N ARG A 52 0.89 6.03 -10.86
CA ARG A 52 0.27 4.79 -11.36
C ARG A 52 -0.71 4.18 -10.37
N VAL A 53 -0.36 4.19 -9.09
CA VAL A 53 -1.25 3.72 -8.01
C VAL A 53 -2.52 4.57 -7.95
N GLU A 54 -2.38 5.89 -8.02
CA GLU A 54 -3.49 6.84 -8.05
C GLU A 54 -4.38 6.63 -9.28
N ALA A 55 -3.79 6.49 -10.48
CA ALA A 55 -4.53 6.23 -11.70
C ALA A 55 -5.35 4.93 -11.59
N ALA A 56 -4.75 3.84 -11.12
CA ALA A 56 -5.45 2.58 -10.92
C ALA A 56 -6.60 2.70 -9.92
N ALA A 57 -6.41 3.45 -8.82
CA ALA A 57 -7.46 3.71 -7.84
C ALA A 57 -8.61 4.54 -8.42
N LEU A 58 -8.31 5.55 -9.25
CA LEU A 58 -9.31 6.36 -9.94
C LEU A 58 -10.11 5.57 -10.98
N GLU A 59 -9.51 4.54 -11.57
CA GLU A 59 -10.19 3.58 -12.46
C GLU A 59 -11.12 2.60 -11.72
N GLY A 60 -11.18 2.67 -10.38
CA GLY A 60 -12.03 1.82 -9.55
C GLY A 60 -11.36 0.54 -9.05
N HIS A 61 -10.05 0.38 -9.26
CA HIS A 61 -9.27 -0.70 -8.67
C HIS A 61 -8.90 -0.39 -7.22
N TRP A 62 -8.54 -1.43 -6.49
CA TRP A 62 -8.09 -1.35 -5.10
C TRP A 62 -6.57 -1.37 -5.05
N ALA A 63 -5.96 -0.35 -4.45
CA ALA A 63 -4.54 -0.33 -4.18
C ALA A 63 -4.26 -0.70 -2.73
N ALA A 64 -3.45 -1.73 -2.49
CA ALA A 64 -3.07 -2.15 -1.15
C ALA A 64 -1.55 -2.37 -1.08
N GLY A 65 -0.87 -1.72 -0.14
CA GLY A 65 0.59 -1.69 -0.09
C GLY A 65 1.15 -0.81 1.02
N PHE A 66 2.44 -0.52 0.92
CA PHE A 66 3.16 0.35 1.85
C PHE A 66 4.10 1.31 1.12
N VAL A 67 4.40 2.40 1.82
CA VAL A 67 5.50 3.32 1.49
C VAL A 67 6.48 3.27 2.65
N SER A 68 7.74 3.00 2.36
CA SER A 68 8.81 3.03 3.36
C SER A 68 9.09 4.46 3.80
N TYR A 69 9.48 4.65 5.06
CA TYR A 69 9.94 5.95 5.55
C TYR A 69 11.13 6.48 4.74
N ASP A 70 11.96 5.59 4.21
CA ASP A 70 13.10 5.92 3.35
C ASP A 70 12.70 6.57 2.01
N ALA A 71 11.40 6.58 1.67
CA ALA A 71 10.88 7.30 0.50
C ALA A 71 10.73 8.81 0.74
N ALA A 72 10.87 9.30 1.98
CA ALA A 72 10.70 10.71 2.33
C ALA A 72 11.50 11.70 1.43
N PRO A 73 12.76 11.41 1.03
CA PRO A 73 13.50 12.33 0.16
C PRO A 73 12.93 12.44 -1.26
N ALA A 74 12.06 11.52 -1.69
CA ALA A 74 11.39 11.60 -2.98
C ALA A 74 10.29 12.66 -3.00
N PHE A 75 9.79 13.07 -1.83
CA PHE A 75 8.80 14.13 -1.69
C PHE A 75 9.45 15.48 -1.39
N ASP A 76 10.49 15.49 -0.55
CA ASP A 76 11.27 16.68 -0.25
C ASP A 76 12.74 16.30 -0.03
N SER A 77 13.61 16.82 -0.91
CA SER A 77 15.05 16.62 -0.89
C SER A 77 15.75 17.08 0.39
N ALA A 78 15.08 17.86 1.25
CA ALA A 78 15.60 18.25 2.56
C ALA A 78 15.65 17.10 3.56
N PHE A 79 14.87 16.03 3.35
CA PHE A 79 14.89 14.85 4.21
C PHE A 79 16.09 13.97 3.92
N ARG A 80 16.96 13.78 4.93
CA ARG A 80 18.06 12.82 4.89
C ARG A 80 17.60 11.48 5.45
N VAL A 81 17.66 10.45 4.62
CA VAL A 81 17.41 9.06 5.04
C VAL A 81 18.62 8.20 4.71
N LYS A 82 18.63 6.97 5.25
CA LYS A 82 19.69 6.02 4.94
C LYS A 82 19.45 5.45 3.54
N GLU A 83 20.37 5.68 2.62
CA GLU A 83 20.31 5.07 1.28
C GLU A 83 20.47 3.54 1.38
N ASN A 84 19.75 2.79 0.52
CA ASN A 84 19.82 1.33 0.38
C ASN A 84 19.36 0.51 1.60
N GLY A 85 18.13 0.76 2.08
CA GLY A 85 17.41 -0.20 2.89
C GLY A 85 17.12 -1.51 2.13
N PRO A 86 16.97 -2.67 2.81
CA PRO A 86 16.66 -3.94 2.15
C PRO A 86 15.24 -4.00 1.55
N LEU A 87 14.39 -3.02 1.86
CA LEU A 87 13.00 -2.94 1.44
C LEU A 87 12.85 -1.94 0.27
N PRO A 88 11.87 -2.15 -0.63
CA PRO A 88 11.46 -1.12 -1.59
C PRO A 88 11.01 0.15 -0.88
N LEU A 89 11.23 1.31 -1.52
CA LEU A 89 10.72 2.60 -1.06
C LEU A 89 9.19 2.66 -1.12
N LEU A 90 8.61 1.96 -2.09
CA LEU A 90 7.18 1.82 -2.27
C LEU A 90 6.88 0.43 -2.82
N TRP A 91 5.78 -0.16 -2.36
CA TRP A 91 5.27 -1.42 -2.89
C TRP A 91 3.75 -1.48 -2.72
N PHE A 92 3.02 -1.54 -3.83
CA PHE A 92 1.56 -1.66 -3.88
C PHE A 92 1.15 -2.75 -4.84
N GLY A 93 0.18 -3.58 -4.43
CA GLY A 93 -0.61 -4.39 -5.32
C GLY A 93 -1.87 -3.64 -5.75
N ILE A 94 -2.21 -3.73 -7.02
CA ILE A 94 -3.48 -3.29 -7.59
C ILE A 94 -4.38 -4.51 -7.75
N PHE A 95 -5.62 -4.43 -7.28
CA PHE A 95 -6.57 -5.52 -7.21
C PHE A 95 -7.91 -5.10 -7.80
N GLU A 96 -8.63 -6.01 -8.43
CA GLU A 96 -9.95 -5.71 -8.99
C GLU A 96 -10.99 -5.50 -7.89
N ARG A 97 -10.98 -6.38 -6.88
CA ARG A 97 -11.88 -6.34 -5.72
C ARG A 97 -11.21 -6.91 -4.47
N PRO A 98 -11.60 -6.47 -3.26
CA PRO A 98 -11.24 -7.12 -2.03
C PRO A 98 -11.97 -8.46 -1.92
N ALA A 99 -11.28 -9.50 -1.50
CA ALA A 99 -11.92 -10.76 -1.11
C ALA A 99 -12.39 -10.66 0.35
N SER A 100 -13.61 -11.14 0.60
CA SER A 100 -14.03 -11.52 1.95
C SER A 100 -13.17 -12.69 2.43
N PRO A 101 -12.85 -12.78 3.74
CA PRO A 101 -12.09 -13.90 4.31
C PRO A 101 -12.68 -15.28 3.96
#